data_AF-A0A847WC61-F1
#
_entry.id   AF-A0A847WC61-F1
#
_cell.length_a   1.000
_cell.length_b   1.000
_cell.length_c   1.000
_cell.angle_alpha   90.00
_cell.angle_beta   90.00
_cell.angle_gamma   90.00
#
_symmetry.space_group_name_H-M   'P 1'
#
loop_
_entity.id
_entity.type
_entity.pdbx_description
1 polymer ?
#
loop_
_entity_poly.entity_id
_entity_poly.type
_entity_poly.pdbx_seq_one_letter_code
_entity_poly.pdbx_strand_id
1 'polypeptide(L)' 'MVSLVRVQGQIDEATAAKAVLEEKYQKLSVINETLKYEIENSTDPETIEEVARDKLGLVLPGEIIFYDMSN' A
#
# COMPACT_ATOMS: atom_id res chain seq x y z
N MET A 1 -2.38 45.88 22.40
CA MET A 1 -1.85 44.53 22.70
C MET A 1 -2.53 43.48 21.81
N VAL A 2 -2.26 43.46 20.49
CA VAL A 2 -2.93 42.54 19.55
C VAL A 2 -1.94 41.60 18.84
N SER A 3 -0.64 41.87 18.94
CA SER A 3 0.39 41.14 18.20
C SER A 3 0.68 39.74 18.75
N LEU A 4 0.71 39.56 20.08
CA LEU A 4 1.08 38.27 20.69
C LEU A 4 0.01 37.20 20.49
N VAL A 5 -1.27 37.56 20.63
CA VAL A 5 -2.41 36.64 20.43
C VAL A 5 -2.45 36.13 18.98
N ARG A 6 -2.13 36.99 18.02
CA ARG A 6 -2.10 36.61 16.61
C ARG A 6 -0.95 35.65 16.29
N VAL A 7 0.23 35.86 16.87
CA VAL A 7 1.37 34.95 16.72
C VAL A 7 1.07 33.60 17.37
N GLN A 8 0.41 33.57 18.52
CA GLN A 8 -0.01 32.33 19.16
C GLN A 8 -0.98 31.53 18.29
N GLY A 9 -1.98 32.21 17.70
CA GLY A 9 -2.91 31.54 16.77
C GLY A 9 -2.21 30.94 15.53
N GLN A 10 -1.19 31.62 15.00
CA GLN A 10 -0.39 31.10 13.89
C GLN A 10 0.45 29.88 14.30
N ILE A 11 0.98 29.85 15.53
CA ILE A 11 1.70 28.69 16.05
C ILE A 11 0.75 27.49 16.19
N ASP A 12 -0.45 27.71 16.73
CA ASP A 12 -1.43 26.64 16.94
C ASP A 12 -1.90 26.04 15.61
N GLU A 13 -2.17 26.89 14.61
CA GLU A 13 -2.54 26.47 13.26
C GLU A 13 -1.41 25.72 12.55
N ALA A 14 -0.18 26.22 12.63
CA ALA A 14 0.98 25.55 12.06
C ALA A 14 1.25 24.19 12.72
N THR A 15 1.03 24.09 14.04
CA THR A 15 1.19 22.83 14.79
C THR A 15 0.12 21.81 14.39
N ALA A 16 -1.12 22.25 14.25
CA ALA A 16 -2.21 21.39 13.77
C ALA A 16 -1.98 20.90 12.33
N ALA A 17 -1.54 21.80 11.44
CA ALA A 17 -1.20 21.46 10.06
C ALA A 17 -0.04 20.46 9.98
N LYS A 18 0.99 20.65 10.83
CA LYS A 18 2.12 19.73 10.94
C LYS A 18 1.67 18.34 11.39
N ALA A 19 0.83 18.24 12.42
CA ALA A 19 0.34 16.95 12.91
C ALA A 19 -0.45 16.18 11.84
N VAL A 20 -1.32 16.86 11.09
CA VAL A 20 -2.07 16.27 9.98
C VAL A 20 -1.13 15.80 8.86
N LEU A 21 -0.10 16.57 8.55
CA LEU A 21 0.86 16.21 7.51
C LEU A 21 1.75 15.03 7.94
N GLU A 22 2.17 14.98 9.20
CA GLU A 22 2.90 13.85 9.78
C GLU A 22 2.05 12.58 9.74
N GLU A 23 0.77 12.64 10.11
CA GLU A 23 -0.12 11.48 10.02
C GLU A 23 -0.25 10.96 8.58
N LYS A 24 -0.41 11.87 7.60
CA LYS A 24 -0.46 11.50 6.19
C LYS A 24 0.86 10.89 5.71
N TYR A 25 1.98 11.47 6.12
CA TYR A 25 3.31 10.97 5.77
C TYR A 25 3.51 9.56 6.31
N GLN A 26 3.17 9.30 7.58
CA GLN A 26 3.29 7.96 8.16
C GLN A 26 2.43 6.93 7.42
N LYS A 27 1.17 7.27 7.12
CA LYS A 27 0.29 6.38 6.32
C LYS A 27 0.88 6.08 4.95
N LEU A 28 1.36 7.10 4.24
CA LEU A 28 1.96 6.95 2.92
C LEU A 28 3.29 6.19 2.99
N SER A 29 4.08 6.35 4.05
CA SER A 29 5.34 5.61 4.25
C SER A 29 5.05 4.12 4.40
N VAL A 30 4.11 3.75 5.27
CA VAL A 30 3.70 2.35 5.46
C VAL A 30 3.15 1.74 4.18
N ILE A 31 2.31 2.47 3.43
CA ILE A 31 1.77 2.01 2.15
C ILE A 31 2.91 1.81 1.14
N ASN A 32 3.85 2.75 1.03
CA ASN A 32 4.98 2.62 0.13
C ASN A 32 5.89 1.44 0.50
N GLU A 33 6.17 1.23 1.78
CA GLU A 33 6.95 0.08 2.25
C GLU A 33 6.25 -1.24 1.92
N THR A 34 4.92 -1.30 2.13
CA THR A 34 4.11 -2.48 1.81
C THR A 34 4.13 -2.77 0.31
N LEU A 35 3.86 -1.76 -0.53
CA LEU A 35 3.89 -1.90 -1.98
C LEU A 35 5.28 -2.26 -2.49
N LYS A 36 6.33 -1.70 -1.90
CA LYS A 36 7.71 -2.03 -2.26
C LYS A 36 8.03 -3.48 -1.91
N TYR A 37 7.63 -3.95 -0.73
CA TYR A 37 7.76 -5.35 -0.34
C TYR A 37 6.98 -6.25 -1.32
N GLU A 38 5.74 -5.91 -1.66
CA GLU A 38 4.96 -6.67 -2.65
C GLU A 38 5.65 -6.70 -4.01
N ILE A 39 6.20 -5.58 -4.49
CA ILE A 39 6.94 -5.54 -5.77
C ILE A 39 8.20 -6.38 -5.71
N GLU A 40 9.00 -6.27 -4.65
CA GLU A 40 10.24 -7.03 -4.48
C GLU A 40 9.99 -8.55 -4.38
N ASN A 41 8.88 -8.96 -3.75
CA ASN A 41 8.47 -10.38 -3.67
C ASN A 41 7.59 -10.81 -4.86
N SER A 42 7.13 -9.89 -5.72
CA SER A 42 6.37 -10.21 -6.93
C SER A 42 7.22 -10.83 -8.03
N THR A 43 8.55 -10.71 -7.94
CA THR A 43 9.49 -11.37 -8.84
C THR A 43 9.88 -12.78 -8.40
N ASP A 44 9.34 -13.25 -7.27
CA ASP A 44 9.48 -14.64 -6.85
C ASP A 44 8.70 -15.53 -7.83
N PRO A 45 9.34 -16.53 -8.48
CA PRO A 45 8.68 -17.42 -9.42
C PRO A 45 7.38 -18.04 -8.89
N GLU A 46 7.29 -18.28 -7.58
CA GLU A 46 6.11 -18.85 -6.92
C GLU A 46 4.92 -17.87 -6.93
N THR A 47 5.15 -16.58 -6.64
CA THR A 47 4.12 -15.52 -6.71
C THR A 47 3.64 -15.29 -8.14
N ILE A 48 4.55 -15.36 -9.12
CA ILE A 48 4.21 -15.23 -10.54
C ILE A 48 3.36 -16.41 -10.99
N GLU A 49 3.70 -17.62 -10.56
CA GLU A 49 2.96 -18.85 -10.86
C GLU A 49 1.56 -18.82 -10.25
N GLU A 50 1.42 -18.39 -9.00
CA GLU A 50 0.13 -18.21 -8.33
C GLU A 50 -0.74 -17.19 -9.07
N VAL A 51 -0.19 -16.01 -9.39
CA VAL A 51 -0.92 -14.99 -10.16
C VAL A 51 -1.29 -15.48 -11.57
N ALA A 52 -0.41 -16.23 -12.23
CA ALA A 52 -0.67 -16.79 -13.56
C ALA A 52 -1.79 -17.84 -13.52
N ARG A 53 -1.80 -18.72 -12.51
CA ARG A 53 -2.85 -19.73 -12.31
C ARG A 53 -4.18 -19.08 -11.92
N ASP A 54 -4.19 -18.19 -10.94
CA ASP A 54 -5.42 -17.67 -10.33
C ASP A 54 -6.06 -16.51 -11.10
N LYS A 55 -5.26 -15.59 -11.65
CA LYS A 55 -5.78 -14.40 -12.34
C LYS A 55 -5.81 -14.54 -13.86
N LEU A 56 -4.91 -15.33 -14.44
CA LEU A 56 -4.77 -15.44 -15.89
C LEU A 56 -5.20 -16.81 -16.42
N GLY A 57 -5.42 -17.81 -15.57
CA GLY A 57 -5.79 -19.17 -15.97
C GLY A 57 -4.73 -19.86 -16.83
N LEU A 58 -3.48 -19.41 -16.73
CA LEU A 58 -2.37 -19.92 -17.50
C LEU A 58 -1.76 -21.12 -16.76
N VAL A 59 -1.59 -22.23 -17.47
CA VAL A 59 -0.98 -23.45 -16.94
C VAL A 59 0.24 -23.83 -17.75
N LEU A 60 1.16 -24.57 -17.12
CA LEU A 60 2.37 -25.00 -17.80
C LEU A 60 2.03 -26.01 -18.91
N PRO A 61 2.82 -26.04 -20.01
CA PRO A 61 2.59 -26.99 -21.09
C PRO A 61 2.73 -28.43 -20.57
N GLY A 62 1.59 -29.13 -20.42
CA GLY A 62 1.54 -30.52 -19.93
C GLY A 62 0.79 -30.74 -18.61
N GLU A 63 0.30 -29.69 -17.95
CA GLU A 63 -0.56 -29.84 -16.75
C GLU A 63 -2.02 -30.17 -17.10
N ILE A 64 -2.60 -31.15 -16.41
CA ILE A 64 -4.02 -31.53 -16.52
C ILE A 64 -4.78 -30.77 -15.44
N ILE A 65 -5.60 -29.79 -15.85
CA ILE A 65 -6.49 -29.07 -14.94
C ILE A 65 -7.70 -29.97 -14.63
N PHE A 66 -7.82 -30.40 -13.37
CA PHE A 66 -9.04 -31.01 -12.86
C PHE A 66 -9.96 -29.91 -12.34
N TYR A 67 -11.01 -29.58 -13.11
CA TYR A 67 -12.12 -28.81 -12.58
C TYR A 67 -13.00 -29.75 -11.76
N ASP A 68 -12.91 -29.70 -10.44
CA ASP A 68 -13.91 -30.31 -9.57
C ASP A 68 -15.18 -29.46 -9.64
N MET A 69 -16.09 -29.83 -10.53
CA MET A 69 -17.46 -29.28 -10.54
C MET A 69 -18.30 -29.98 -9.47
N SER A 70 -17.96 -29.72 -8.21
CA SER A 70 -18.83 -30.04 -7.07
C SER A 70 -19.67 -28.80 -6.75
N ASN A 71 -20.97 -28.94 -7.00
CA ASN A 71 -22.05 -27.95 -6.97
C ASN A 71 -22.34 -27.38 -5.59
#